data_AF-A0A7V1QQX4-F1
#
_entry.id   AF-A0A7V1QQX4-F1
#
_cell.length_a   1.000
_cell.length_b   1.000
_cell.length_c   1.000
_cell.angle_alpha   90.00
_cell.angle_beta   90.00
_cell.angle_gamma   90.00
#
_symmetry.space_group_name_H-M   'P 1'
#
loop_
_entity.id
_entity.type
_entity.pdbx_description
1 polymer ?
#
loop_
_entity_poly.entity_id
_entity_poly.type
_entity_poly.pdbx_seq_one_letter_code
_entity_poly.pdbx_strand_id
1 'polypeptide(L)'
;MSDDVQLAPAASRAAVLAAFAHITEAELDRRPADGEWSAWEIAYHLLDIERWYIAKLCEATAPPRLAGAPDRTAALARLLAVWARLREETLALARAVPPERLDQAGLLSGVPDWTPRQLLRAIVTHDHEHAAQVRAARGMEQPGEGASPAASERAAQPLNAPLTETN
;
A
#
# COMPACT_ATOMS: atom_id res chain seq x y z
N MET A 1 14.56 -0.64 30.38
CA MET A 1 13.26 0.03 30.15
C MET A 1 12.77 -0.38 28.76
N SER A 2 12.61 -1.68 28.56
CA SER A 2 12.64 -2.32 27.24
C SER A 2 11.42 -3.21 27.04
N ASP A 3 11.02 -3.36 25.78
CA ASP A 3 10.05 -4.31 25.18
C ASP A 3 8.57 -3.90 25.07
N ASP A 4 8.07 -2.92 25.83
CA ASP A 4 6.62 -2.63 25.82
C ASP A 4 6.13 -1.89 24.55
N VAL A 5 6.95 -0.98 24.01
CA VAL A 5 6.60 -0.18 22.82
C VAL A 5 6.53 -1.01 21.53
N GLN A 6 7.32 -2.08 21.43
CA GLN A 6 7.33 -2.95 20.24
C GLN A 6 6.16 -3.94 20.23
N LEU A 7 5.58 -4.24 21.39
CA LEU A 7 4.42 -5.13 21.55
C LEU A 7 3.08 -4.38 21.58
N ALA A 8 3.09 -3.07 21.88
CA ALA A 8 1.91 -2.22 21.90
C ALA A 8 0.99 -2.34 20.65
N PRO A 9 1.52 -2.47 19.40
CA PRO A 9 0.67 -2.68 18.22
C PRO A 9 -0.16 -3.98 18.24
N ALA A 10 0.33 -5.03 18.91
CA ALA A 10 -0.41 -6.29 19.00
C ALA A 10 -1.63 -6.15 19.95
N ALA A 11 -1.48 -5.39 21.03
CA ALA A 11 -2.57 -5.10 21.95
C ALA A 11 -3.64 -4.18 21.31
N SER A 12 -3.22 -3.17 20.56
CA SER A 12 -4.16 -2.29 19.84
C SER A 12 -4.93 -3.05 18.75
N ARG A 13 -4.28 -3.98 18.02
CA ARG A 13 -4.95 -4.87 17.08
C ARG A 13 -6.09 -5.66 17.74
N ALA A 14 -5.87 -6.22 18.92
CA ALA A 14 -6.91 -6.97 19.63
C ALA A 14 -8.11 -6.09 20.00
N ALA A 15 -7.86 -4.85 20.43
CA ALA A 15 -8.92 -3.89 20.74
C ALA A 15 -9.74 -3.51 19.50
N VAL A 16 -9.08 -3.23 18.36
CA VAL A 16 -9.77 -2.97 17.09
C VAL A 16 -10.64 -4.15 16.68
N LEU A 17 -10.09 -5.37 16.68
CA LEU A 17 -10.86 -6.56 16.31
C LEU A 17 -12.04 -6.81 17.24
N ALA A 18 -11.88 -6.55 18.55
CA ALA A 18 -12.98 -6.65 19.50
C ALA A 18 -14.07 -5.61 19.23
N ALA A 19 -13.72 -4.38 18.84
CA ALA A 19 -14.68 -3.33 18.51
C ALA A 19 -15.51 -3.65 17.25
N PHE A 20 -14.93 -4.36 16.27
CA PHE A 20 -15.63 -4.81 15.06
C PHE A 20 -16.31 -6.17 15.21
N ALA A 21 -16.18 -6.84 16.36
CA ALA A 21 -16.76 -8.16 16.56
C ALA A 21 -18.30 -8.09 16.56
N HIS A 22 -18.92 -8.99 15.79
CA HIS A 22 -20.39 -9.10 15.66
C HIS A 22 -21.11 -7.87 15.10
N ILE A 23 -20.40 -6.96 14.42
CA ILE A 23 -21.00 -5.80 13.75
C ILE A 23 -22.05 -6.24 12.73
N THR A 24 -23.18 -5.54 12.70
CA THR A 24 -24.30 -5.76 11.78
C THR A 24 -24.24 -4.80 10.59
N GLU A 25 -24.95 -5.12 9.50
CA GLU A 25 -25.02 -4.24 8.31
C GLU A 25 -25.51 -2.82 8.67
N ALA A 26 -26.54 -2.73 9.50
CA ALA A 26 -27.09 -1.46 9.96
C ALA A 26 -26.12 -0.65 10.85
N GLU A 27 -25.09 -1.29 11.39
CA GLU A 27 -24.03 -0.66 12.18
C GLU A 27 -22.90 -0.10 11.33
N LEU A 28 -22.66 -0.66 10.14
CA LEU A 28 -21.56 -0.24 9.26
C LEU A 28 -21.67 1.22 8.84
N ASP A 29 -22.89 1.67 8.55
CA ASP A 29 -23.17 3.03 8.05
C ASP A 29 -23.60 4.01 9.15
N ARG A 30 -23.85 3.53 10.37
CA ARG A 30 -24.29 4.39 11.47
C ARG A 30 -23.14 5.30 11.91
N ARG A 31 -23.41 6.60 11.97
CA ARG A 31 -22.51 7.60 12.56
C ARG A 31 -22.91 7.85 14.02
N PRO A 32 -21.97 7.94 14.97
CA PRO A 32 -22.31 8.23 16.36
C PRO A 32 -22.79 9.67 16.56
N ALA A 33 -22.28 10.62 15.76
CA ALA A 33 -22.76 12.00 15.67
C ALA A 33 -22.59 12.59 14.26
N ASP A 34 -23.19 13.76 14.02
CA ASP A 34 -23.02 14.49 12.76
C ASP A 34 -21.55 14.86 12.54
N GLY A 35 -21.01 14.51 11.37
CA GLY A 35 -19.61 14.74 11.02
C GLY A 35 -18.63 13.66 11.49
N GLU A 36 -19.06 12.72 12.34
CA GLU A 36 -18.22 11.59 12.77
C GLU A 36 -18.23 10.44 11.76
N TRP A 37 -17.16 9.65 11.74
CA TRP A 37 -17.01 8.54 10.81
C TRP A 37 -17.87 7.34 11.18
N SER A 38 -18.37 6.64 10.16
CA SER A 38 -19.01 5.35 10.33
C SER A 38 -17.98 4.23 10.56
N ALA A 39 -18.43 3.06 11.00
CA ALA A 39 -17.53 1.90 11.17
C ALA A 39 -16.88 1.48 9.85
N TRP A 40 -17.61 1.60 8.72
CA TRP A 40 -17.05 1.35 7.39
C TRP A 40 -15.91 2.31 7.05
N GLU A 41 -16.09 3.61 7.28
CA GLU A 41 -15.06 4.63 7.03
C GLU A 41 -13.83 4.42 7.92
N ILE A 42 -14.04 4.05 9.18
CA ILE A 42 -12.97 3.71 10.12
C ILE A 42 -12.19 2.47 9.64
N ALA A 43 -12.88 1.41 9.20
CA ALA A 43 -12.22 0.21 8.70
C ALA A 43 -11.35 0.51 7.48
N TYR A 44 -11.85 1.33 6.54
CA TYR A 44 -11.08 1.78 5.40
C TYR A 44 -9.86 2.62 5.82
N HIS A 45 -10.05 3.57 6.75
CA HIS A 45 -8.96 4.42 7.25
C HIS A 45 -7.85 3.60 7.93
N LEU A 46 -8.21 2.62 8.77
CA LEU A 46 -7.25 1.73 9.42
C LEU A 46 -6.39 0.97 8.40
N LEU A 47 -6.99 0.49 7.31
CA LEU A 47 -6.25 -0.18 6.23
C LEU A 47 -5.31 0.80 5.50
N ASP A 48 -5.78 2.01 5.21
CA ASP A 48 -5.01 3.01 4.48
C ASP A 48 -3.78 3.47 5.27
N ILE A 49 -3.96 3.80 6.54
CA ILE A 49 -2.87 4.27 7.41
C ILE A 49 -1.86 3.15 7.75
N GLU A 50 -2.29 1.89 7.83
CA GLU A 50 -1.39 0.75 8.08
C GLU A 50 -0.30 0.64 7.00
N ARG A 51 -0.65 0.87 5.73
CA ARG A 51 0.31 0.89 4.62
C ARG A 51 1.36 1.98 4.79
N TRP A 52 0.94 3.15 5.31
CA TRP A 52 1.86 4.24 5.63
C TRP A 52 2.79 3.87 6.80
N TYR A 53 2.27 3.30 7.89
CA TYR A 53 3.09 2.86 9.03
C TYR A 53 4.14 1.83 8.61
N ILE A 54 3.76 0.83 7.80
CA ILE A 54 4.69 -0.16 7.27
C ILE A 54 5.81 0.51 6.47
N ALA A 55 5.48 1.47 5.59
CA ALA A 55 6.48 2.19 4.82
C ALA A 55 7.46 2.95 5.73
N LYS A 56 6.97 3.61 6.78
CA LYS A 56 7.83 4.35 7.75
C LYS A 56 8.70 3.44 8.61
N LEU A 57 8.19 2.27 9.00
CA LEU A 57 9.00 1.27 9.70
C LEU A 57 10.06 0.65 8.78
N CYS A 58 9.76 0.47 7.49
CA CYS A 58 10.75 0.08 6.49
C CYS A 58 11.85 1.15 6.32
N GLU A 59 11.49 2.44 6.30
CA GLU A 59 12.45 3.55 6.28
C GLU A 59 13.35 3.53 7.53
N ALA A 60 12.75 3.40 8.72
CA ALA A 60 13.49 3.38 9.98
C ALA A 60 14.41 2.16 10.14
N THR A 61 14.11 1.06 9.45
CA THR A 61 14.92 -0.17 9.45
C THR A 61 15.91 -0.25 8.29
N ALA A 62 15.86 0.68 7.34
CA ALA A 62 16.81 0.74 6.24
C ALA A 62 18.17 1.26 6.74
N PRO A 63 19.30 0.61 6.38
CA PRO A 63 20.61 1.12 6.76
C PRO A 63 20.83 2.50 6.11
N PRO A 64 21.52 3.44 6.80
CA PRO A 64 21.82 4.75 6.24
C PRO A 64 22.57 4.60 4.91
N ARG A 65 22.31 5.51 3.97
CA ARG A 65 22.92 5.51 2.62
C ARG A 65 24.45 5.74 2.61
N LEU A 66 25.07 5.84 3.78
CA LEU A 66 26.51 6.05 3.94
C LEU A 66 27.30 4.80 3.54
N ALA A 67 28.47 5.00 2.94
CA ALA A 67 29.40 3.92 2.61
C ALA A 67 29.78 3.15 3.89
N GLY A 68 29.66 1.81 3.85
CA GLY A 68 30.04 0.93 4.96
C GLY A 68 28.94 0.56 5.95
N ALA A 69 27.67 0.92 5.72
CA ALA A 69 26.58 0.47 6.58
C ALA A 69 26.43 -1.07 6.51
N PRO A 70 26.45 -1.78 7.65
CA PRO A 70 26.34 -3.23 7.66
C PRO A 70 25.00 -3.71 7.07
N ASP A 71 25.07 -4.82 6.34
CA ASP A 71 23.96 -5.70 5.98
C ASP A 71 22.82 -5.12 5.09
N ARG A 72 23.19 -4.43 4.00
CA ARG A 72 22.23 -4.02 2.96
C ARG A 72 21.50 -5.21 2.31
N THR A 73 22.10 -6.39 2.31
CA THR A 73 21.51 -7.61 1.76
C THR A 73 20.34 -8.11 2.62
N ALA A 74 20.48 -8.17 3.95
CA ALA A 74 19.34 -8.54 4.80
C ALA A 74 18.26 -7.45 4.80
N ALA A 75 18.63 -6.16 4.71
CA ALA A 75 17.66 -5.09 4.54
C ALA A 75 16.85 -5.27 3.25
N LEU A 76 17.50 -5.57 2.12
CA LEU A 76 16.82 -5.90 0.87
C LEU A 76 15.90 -7.12 1.02
N ALA A 77 16.38 -8.21 1.62
CA ALA A 77 15.58 -9.41 1.83
C ALA A 77 14.31 -9.13 2.66
N ARG A 78 14.43 -8.29 3.70
CA ARG A 78 13.30 -7.84 4.52
C ARG A 78 12.30 -7.00 3.72
N LEU A 79 12.77 -6.03 2.95
CA LEU A 79 11.90 -5.19 2.10
C LEU A 79 11.14 -6.04 1.08
N LEU A 80 11.81 -6.99 0.44
CA LEU A 80 11.18 -7.93 -0.50
C LEU A 80 10.16 -8.84 0.19
N ALA A 81 10.44 -9.32 1.41
CA ALA A 81 9.50 -10.12 2.18
C ALA A 81 8.24 -9.33 2.58
N VAL A 82 8.38 -8.07 2.98
CA VAL A 82 7.25 -7.16 3.26
C VAL A 82 6.45 -6.89 1.99
N TRP A 83 7.12 -6.53 0.89
CA TRP A 83 6.46 -6.30 -0.41
C TRP A 83 5.69 -7.54 -0.88
N ALA A 84 6.27 -8.74 -0.75
CA ALA A 84 5.60 -9.98 -1.14
C ALA A 84 4.31 -10.22 -0.35
N ARG A 85 4.31 -9.97 0.97
CA ARG A 85 3.10 -10.08 1.80
C ARG A 85 2.03 -9.07 1.38
N LEU A 86 2.41 -7.81 1.16
CA LEU A 86 1.49 -6.78 0.67
C LEU A 86 0.94 -7.11 -0.73
N ARG A 87 1.74 -7.77 -1.57
CA ARG A 87 1.31 -8.23 -2.88
C ARG A 87 0.26 -9.34 -2.78
N GLU A 88 0.40 -10.28 -1.86
CA GLU A 88 -0.64 -11.30 -1.65
C GLU A 88 -1.99 -10.67 -1.27
N GLU A 89 -1.98 -9.66 -0.40
CA GLU A 89 -3.20 -8.90 -0.06
C GLU A 89 -3.77 -8.15 -1.27
N THR A 90 -2.90 -7.56 -2.09
CA THR A 90 -3.30 -6.89 -3.34
C THR A 90 -3.97 -7.87 -4.30
N LEU A 91 -3.42 -9.08 -4.45
CA LEU A 91 -3.99 -10.13 -5.30
C LEU A 91 -5.32 -10.67 -4.75
N ALA A 92 -5.45 -10.80 -3.43
CA ALA A 92 -6.70 -11.19 -2.80
C ALA A 92 -7.81 -10.16 -3.07
N LEU A 93 -7.51 -8.87 -2.90
CA LEU A 93 -8.44 -7.78 -3.20
C LEU A 93 -8.77 -7.70 -4.69
N ALA A 94 -7.78 -7.85 -5.57
CA ALA A 94 -7.98 -7.85 -7.02
C ALA A 94 -8.97 -8.95 -7.47
N ARG A 95 -8.88 -10.14 -6.87
CA ARG A 95 -9.81 -11.26 -7.13
C ARG A 95 -11.21 -11.01 -6.59
N ALA A 96 -11.34 -10.18 -5.54
CA ALA A 96 -12.62 -9.85 -4.93
C ALA A 96 -13.36 -8.72 -5.66
N VAL A 97 -12.73 -8.02 -6.60
CA VAL A 97 -13.42 -7.00 -7.41
C VAL A 97 -14.44 -7.68 -8.32
N PRO A 98 -15.75 -7.36 -8.22
CA PRO A 98 -16.76 -7.93 -9.10
C PRO A 98 -16.47 -7.58 -10.57
N PRO A 99 -16.64 -8.52 -11.52
CA PRO A 99 -16.35 -8.29 -12.93
C PRO A 99 -17.01 -7.03 -13.51
N GLU A 100 -18.24 -6.74 -13.10
CA GLU A 100 -19.03 -5.57 -13.51
C GLU A 100 -18.45 -4.24 -13.01
N ARG A 101 -17.62 -4.26 -11.96
CA ARG A 101 -16.98 -3.06 -11.41
C ARG A 101 -15.59 -2.79 -11.99
N LEU A 102 -15.00 -3.74 -12.73
CA LEU A 102 -13.63 -3.61 -13.25
C LEU A 102 -13.45 -2.41 -14.18
N ASP A 103 -14.50 -2.02 -14.91
CA ASP A 103 -14.49 -0.95 -15.90
C ASP A 103 -15.25 0.31 -15.44
N GLN A 104 -15.62 0.38 -14.15
CA GLN A 104 -16.30 1.54 -13.57
C GLN A 104 -15.28 2.55 -13.02
N ALA A 105 -15.28 3.78 -13.55
CA ALA A 105 -14.52 4.90 -13.01
C ALA A 105 -15.20 5.50 -11.77
N GLY A 106 -14.49 6.36 -11.04
CA GLY A 106 -14.98 7.03 -9.82
C GLY A 106 -14.92 6.18 -8.56
N LEU A 107 -14.40 4.95 -8.64
CA LEU A 107 -14.31 4.03 -7.51
C LEU A 107 -13.00 4.14 -6.71
N LEU A 108 -11.98 4.76 -7.30
CA LEU A 108 -10.63 4.81 -6.75
C LEU A 108 -10.36 6.21 -6.19
N SER A 109 -10.36 6.34 -4.86
CA SER A 109 -10.00 7.59 -4.20
C SER A 109 -8.61 8.06 -4.63
N GLY A 110 -8.44 9.37 -4.84
CA GLY A 110 -7.19 9.99 -5.31
C GLY A 110 -6.88 9.84 -6.81
N VAL A 111 -7.51 8.89 -7.51
CA VAL A 111 -7.42 8.71 -8.96
C VAL A 111 -8.80 8.40 -9.57
N PRO A 112 -9.78 9.31 -9.43
CA PRO A 112 -11.17 9.02 -9.78
C PRO A 112 -11.39 8.70 -11.26
N ASP A 113 -10.52 9.18 -12.16
CA ASP A 113 -10.60 8.91 -13.59
C ASP A 113 -10.16 7.48 -13.97
N TRP A 114 -9.57 6.74 -13.02
CA TRP A 114 -9.08 5.38 -13.26
C TRP A 114 -10.15 4.35 -12.90
N THR A 115 -10.23 3.30 -13.72
CA THR A 115 -10.99 2.09 -13.40
C THR A 115 -10.13 1.10 -12.61
N PRO A 116 -10.71 0.18 -11.85
CA PRO A 116 -9.96 -0.91 -11.22
C PRO A 116 -9.09 -1.70 -12.21
N ARG A 117 -9.56 -1.94 -13.45
CA ARG A 117 -8.76 -2.58 -14.50
C ARG A 117 -7.52 -1.78 -14.87
N GLN A 118 -7.63 -0.45 -14.99
CA GLN A 118 -6.48 0.41 -15.28
C GLN A 118 -5.47 0.39 -14.14
N LEU A 119 -5.92 0.42 -12.88
CA LEU A 119 -5.03 0.28 -11.72
C LEU A 119 -4.28 -1.05 -11.74
N LEU A 120 -4.96 -2.18 -12.00
CA LEU A 120 -4.32 -3.49 -12.08
C LEU A 120 -3.28 -3.57 -13.20
N ARG A 121 -3.57 -2.96 -14.36
CA ARG A 121 -2.59 -2.86 -15.47
C ARG A 121 -1.39 -2.00 -15.08
N ALA A 122 -1.62 -0.87 -14.41
CA ALA A 122 -0.55 0.02 -13.97
C ALA A 122 0.39 -0.68 -12.99
N ILE A 123 -0.12 -1.51 -12.07
CA ILE A 123 0.70 -2.33 -11.17
C ILE A 123 1.64 -3.24 -11.96
N VAL A 124 1.13 -3.94 -12.98
CA VAL A 124 1.93 -4.85 -13.82
C VAL A 124 3.01 -4.08 -14.57
N THR A 125 2.67 -2.97 -15.23
CA THR A 125 3.63 -2.14 -15.95
C THR A 125 4.73 -1.63 -15.02
N HIS A 126 4.35 -1.05 -13.88
CA HIS A 126 5.29 -0.52 -12.89
C HIS A 126 6.28 -1.58 -12.38
N ASP A 127 5.81 -2.79 -12.10
CA ASP A 127 6.69 -3.88 -11.66
C ASP A 127 7.69 -4.30 -12.74
N HIS A 128 7.24 -4.42 -14.00
CA HIS A 128 8.12 -4.77 -15.11
C HIS A 128 9.19 -3.71 -15.36
N GLU A 129 8.82 -2.43 -15.27
CA GLU A 129 9.75 -1.30 -15.40
C GLU A 129 10.85 -1.35 -14.33
N HIS A 130 10.49 -1.48 -13.06
CA HIS A 130 11.49 -1.55 -11.98
C HIS A 130 12.30 -2.85 -12.00
N ALA A 131 11.70 -3.97 -12.36
CA ALA A 131 12.44 -5.21 -12.56
C ALA A 131 13.46 -5.08 -13.71
N ALA A 132 13.11 -4.35 -14.78
CA ALA A 132 14.03 -4.05 -15.87
C ALA A 132 15.19 -3.14 -15.43
N GLN A 133 14.90 -2.11 -14.63
CA GLN A 133 15.93 -1.24 -14.04
C GLN A 133 16.91 -2.05 -13.16
N VAL A 134 16.41 -2.96 -12.33
CA VAL A 134 17.27 -3.84 -11.51
C VAL A 134 18.11 -4.78 -12.37
N ARG A 135 17.53 -5.40 -13.41
CA ARG A 135 18.29 -6.25 -14.36
C ARG A 135 19.40 -5.47 -15.05
N ALA A 136 19.09 -4.28 -15.55
CA ALA A 136 20.07 -3.40 -16.19
C ALA A 136 21.21 -3.01 -15.21
N ALA A 137 20.87 -2.63 -13.97
CA ALA A 137 21.86 -2.33 -12.94
C ALA A 137 22.75 -3.54 -12.56
N ARG A 138 22.26 -4.77 -12.78
CA ARG A 138 23.03 -6.02 -12.59
C ARG A 138 23.87 -6.41 -13.80
N GLY A 139 23.84 -5.64 -14.89
CA GLY A 139 24.50 -6.01 -16.15
C GLY A 139 23.84 -7.19 -16.86
N MET A 140 22.57 -7.47 -16.57
CA MET A 140 21.79 -8.48 -17.30
C MET A 140 21.23 -7.82 -18.56
N GLU A 141 21.72 -8.21 -19.74
CA GLU A 141 21.17 -7.73 -21.02
C GLU A 141 19.68 -8.08 -21.10
N GLN A 142 18.88 -7.11 -21.56
CA GLN A 142 17.51 -7.39 -21.98
C GLN A 142 17.61 -8.04 -23.38
N PRO A 143 16.98 -9.19 -23.64
CA PRO A 143 16.69 -9.58 -25.02
C PRO A 143 15.94 -8.41 -25.67
N GLY A 144 16.47 -7.90 -26.77
CA GLY A 144 15.99 -6.68 -27.38
C GLY A 144 14.51 -6.74 -27.73
N GLU A 145 13.73 -5.84 -27.14
CA GLU A 145 12.48 -5.38 -27.70
C GLU A 145 12.49 -3.85 -27.58
N GLY A 146 12.20 -3.18 -28.70
CA GLY A 146 12.61 -1.82 -29.01
C GLY A 146 12.25 -0.78 -27.95
N ALA A 147 13.20 0.12 -27.72
CA ALA A 147 12.96 1.37 -27.02
C ALA A 147 11.78 2.13 -27.66
N SER A 148 10.82 2.54 -26.84
CA SER A 148 10.09 3.78 -27.06
C SER A 148 10.24 4.65 -25.80
N PRO A 149 10.92 5.81 -25.87
CA PRO A 149 11.06 6.71 -24.75
C PRO A 149 9.91 7.72 -24.78
N ALA A 150 8.81 7.44 -24.06
CA ALA A 150 7.79 8.45 -23.74
C ALA A 150 6.80 7.93 -22.69
N ALA A 151 7.11 8.14 -21.40
CA ALA A 151 6.16 8.53 -20.35
C ALA A 151 6.90 8.78 -19.03
N SER A 152 7.99 9.55 -19.07
CA SER A 152 8.47 10.24 -17.89
C SER A 152 7.73 11.57 -17.79
N GLU A 153 6.51 11.55 -17.26
CA GLU A 153 5.92 12.68 -16.54
C GLU A 153 4.68 12.21 -15.77
N ARG A 154 4.69 12.45 -14.46
CA ARG A 154 3.82 11.89 -13.40
C ARG A 154 4.16 10.48 -12.97
N ALA A 155 5.36 10.32 -12.42
CA ALA A 155 5.50 9.47 -11.23
C ALA A 155 4.38 9.86 -10.26
N ALA A 156 3.57 8.88 -9.87
CA ALA A 156 2.54 9.04 -8.87
C ALA A 156 3.10 9.86 -7.71
N GLN A 157 2.53 11.05 -7.47
CA GLN A 157 2.66 11.68 -6.17
C GLN A 157 2.27 10.61 -5.14
N PRO A 158 3.02 10.46 -4.04
CA PRO A 158 2.61 9.52 -3.00
C PRO A 158 1.17 9.87 -2.61
N LEU A 159 0.26 8.91 -2.75
CA LEU A 159 -1.15 9.03 -2.34
C LEU A 159 -1.31 9.26 -0.83
N ASN A 160 -0.22 9.32 -0.07
CA ASN A 160 -0.22 9.45 1.37
C ASN A 160 0.24 10.86 1.78
N ALA A 161 -0.58 11.87 1.48
CA ALA A 161 -0.76 12.95 2.43
C ALA A 161 -1.92 12.51 3.35
N PRO A 162 -1.75 12.47 4.69
CA PRO A 162 -2.90 12.28 5.56
C PRO A 162 -3.94 13.33 5.18
N LEU A 163 -5.22 12.95 5.14
CA LEU A 163 -6.31 13.91 5.06
C LEU A 163 -6.12 14.89 6.22
N THR A 164 -5.50 16.05 5.94
CA THR A 164 -5.45 17.14 6.90
C THR A 164 -6.87 17.61 7.04
N GLU A 165 -7.45 17.38 8.22
CA GLU A 165 -8.70 18.00 8.63
C GLU A 165 -8.60 19.52 8.39
N THR A 166 -9.32 20.02 7.40
CA THR A 166 -9.68 21.42 7.35
C THR A 166 -10.85 21.61 8.32
N ASN A 167 -10.56 22.27 9.43
CA ASN A 167 -11.53 23.01 10.26
C ASN A 167 -12.48 23.86 9.41
#